data_AF-A0A1M6XR24-F1
#
_entry.id   AF-A0A1M6XR24-F1
#
_cell.length_a   1.000
_cell.length_b   1.000
_cell.length_c   1.000
_cell.angle_alpha   90.00
_cell.angle_beta   90.00
_cell.angle_gamma   90.00
#
_symmetry.space_group_name_H-M   'P 1'
#
loop_
_entity.id
_entity.type
_entity.pdbx_description
1 polymer ?
#
loop_
_entity_poly.entity_id
_entity_poly.type
_entity_poly.pdbx_seq_one_letter_code
_entity_poly.pdbx_strand_id
1 'polypeptide(L)'
;MREVLEYYLNDCQQAMIHQNELSFEFGGDYVIAFSFDINDDIDNDALDDEYYSYNTISDFSDIDEFLRRIDEFTSLTIKGHEYLGWREDLTEGRSITNEMFSFIKIITAHQQDAVLDYYTSIDFGDAMCDKYGSYLFNIQIIEELWWDIKFAKHLIENSISTVSVPNFYTVFFRKNKLIKDNKIVPVLSTNTKVRRLGYFKILSLFLNENKKVPATSIDKKFENYCLKYKELLEENQFKKGLINETKTGISAKPYIDTANDLEFLNKINNIYYSGKPFKIYQVLKSEFSDSSNVFELNGFDRIFFLECILRNDYFYFSNLLELLYIEEKTTYSHLVHVFKNQLIARLENYKKENSHEDRKILNGIETVLNRIKKWEKPEVYLEHIIMPRLNWMLDFRIITGINNEFKITEIGLKLFQHLCIWNDINTDKIISSDAFLDRFMVHLYDDCYNNSEVVNPKDENLILKKMYRHIENSFDLFKTLAPNRVTASQAANYTKYQLYFNDSIKVGYQYILGKLSEKEQDKFIFKYQEQYQDGYIQNKK
;
A
#
# COMPACT_ATOMS: atom_id res chain seq x y z
N MET A 1 -5.74 9.12 -37.80
CA MET A 1 -5.70 7.65 -37.93
C MET A 1 -4.45 7.18 -38.65
N ARG A 2 -4.36 7.26 -40.00
CA ARG A 2 -3.21 6.81 -40.79
C ARG A 2 -1.85 7.23 -40.22
N GLU A 3 -1.68 8.51 -39.94
CA GLU A 3 -0.43 9.07 -39.37
C GLU A 3 -0.01 8.39 -38.05
N VAL A 4 -0.96 8.06 -37.18
CA VAL A 4 -0.69 7.41 -35.88
C VAL A 4 -0.32 5.95 -36.06
N LEU A 5 -1.05 5.22 -36.89
CA LEU A 5 -0.76 3.80 -37.15
C LEU A 5 0.60 3.64 -37.86
N GLU A 6 0.92 4.53 -38.79
CA GLU A 6 2.22 4.54 -39.47
C GLU A 6 3.35 4.87 -38.48
N TYR A 7 3.12 5.82 -37.57
CA TYR A 7 4.06 6.12 -36.49
C TYR A 7 4.30 4.89 -35.60
N TYR A 8 3.25 4.26 -35.08
CA TYR A 8 3.40 3.05 -34.26
C TYR A 8 4.08 1.91 -35.01
N LEU A 9 3.73 1.66 -36.28
CA LEU A 9 4.37 0.60 -37.06
C LEU A 9 5.88 0.85 -37.22
N ASN A 10 6.29 2.09 -37.46
CA ASN A 10 7.70 2.45 -37.66
C ASN A 10 8.54 2.37 -36.38
N ASP A 11 7.92 2.56 -35.21
CA ASP A 11 8.60 2.62 -33.92
C ASP A 11 8.45 1.33 -33.08
N CYS A 12 7.53 0.43 -33.43
CA CYS A 12 7.33 -0.84 -32.73
C CYS A 12 8.39 -1.90 -33.11
N GLN A 13 8.55 -2.90 -32.25
CA GLN A 13 9.36 -4.09 -32.55
C GLN A 13 8.59 -5.10 -33.39
N GLN A 14 7.28 -5.22 -33.12
CA GLN A 14 6.38 -6.12 -33.83
C GLN A 14 4.98 -5.52 -33.84
N ALA A 15 4.32 -5.61 -35.00
CA ALA A 15 2.89 -5.32 -35.12
C ALA A 15 2.15 -6.60 -35.53
N MET A 16 0.96 -6.81 -34.98
CA MET A 16 0.18 -8.00 -35.25
C MET A 16 -1.32 -7.75 -35.18
N ILE A 17 -2.08 -8.53 -35.95
CA ILE A 17 -3.53 -8.67 -35.81
C ILE A 17 -3.81 -10.07 -35.27
N HIS A 18 -4.58 -10.13 -34.19
CA HIS A 18 -5.08 -11.38 -33.65
C HIS A 18 -6.51 -11.18 -33.13
N GLN A 19 -7.44 -12.00 -33.61
CA GLN A 19 -8.88 -11.83 -33.33
C GLN A 19 -9.32 -10.39 -33.69
N ASN A 20 -9.95 -9.69 -32.76
CA ASN A 20 -10.47 -8.33 -32.93
C ASN A 20 -9.50 -7.26 -32.42
N GLU A 21 -8.20 -7.53 -32.47
CA GLU A 21 -7.17 -6.64 -31.91
C GLU A 21 -5.99 -6.41 -32.84
N LEU A 22 -5.68 -5.13 -33.07
CA LEU A 22 -4.47 -4.64 -33.74
C LEU A 22 -3.49 -4.16 -32.67
N SER A 23 -2.36 -4.86 -32.54
CA SER A 23 -1.37 -4.66 -31.48
C SER A 23 -0.02 -4.21 -32.03
N PHE A 24 0.63 -3.30 -31.31
CA PHE A 24 1.99 -2.80 -31.55
C PHE A 24 2.83 -3.01 -30.29
N GLU A 25 3.86 -3.85 -30.37
CA GLU A 25 4.75 -4.21 -29.25
C GLU A 25 5.97 -3.29 -29.19
N PHE A 26 6.25 -2.77 -27.99
CA PHE A 26 7.37 -1.87 -27.74
C PHE A 26 8.29 -2.43 -26.65
N GLY A 27 9.57 -2.61 -26.99
CA GLY A 27 10.62 -2.92 -26.01
C GLY A 27 10.59 -4.32 -25.38
N GLY A 28 9.65 -5.20 -25.75
CA GLY A 28 9.32 -6.43 -25.01
C GLY A 28 8.61 -6.18 -23.67
N ASP A 29 8.18 -4.94 -23.42
CA ASP A 29 7.72 -4.50 -22.10
C ASP A 29 6.22 -4.16 -22.07
N TYR A 30 5.68 -3.66 -23.19
CA TYR A 30 4.27 -3.29 -23.30
C TYR A 30 3.77 -3.30 -24.75
N VAL A 31 2.44 -3.28 -24.90
CA VAL A 31 1.72 -3.32 -26.16
C VAL A 31 0.71 -2.17 -26.19
N ILE A 32 0.66 -1.44 -27.31
CA ILE A 32 -0.44 -0.52 -27.63
C ILE A 32 -1.40 -1.28 -28.54
N ALA A 33 -2.64 -1.44 -28.11
CA ALA A 33 -3.62 -2.29 -28.76
C ALA A 33 -4.92 -1.53 -29.06
N PHE A 34 -5.39 -1.64 -30.31
CA PHE A 34 -6.68 -1.15 -30.75
C PHE A 34 -7.63 -2.33 -30.92
N SER A 35 -8.77 -2.30 -30.23
CA SER A 35 -9.87 -3.24 -30.50
C SER A 35 -10.78 -2.69 -31.59
N PHE A 36 -11.35 -3.56 -32.41
CA PHE A 36 -12.19 -3.16 -33.55
C PHE A 36 -13.31 -4.18 -33.80
N ASP A 37 -14.35 -3.72 -34.50
CA ASP A 37 -15.42 -4.58 -35.04
C ASP A 37 -15.26 -4.76 -36.55
N ILE A 38 -15.59 -5.94 -37.05
CA ILE A 38 -15.46 -6.31 -38.46
C ILE A 38 -16.79 -6.01 -39.15
N ASN A 39 -16.73 -5.61 -40.43
CA ASN A 39 -17.93 -5.36 -41.22
C ASN A 39 -18.60 -6.68 -41.65
N ASP A 40 -19.73 -7.01 -41.02
CA ASP A 40 -20.52 -8.23 -41.27
C ASP A 40 -21.09 -8.33 -42.70
N ASP A 41 -21.14 -7.23 -43.47
CA ASP A 41 -21.62 -7.25 -44.86
C ASP A 41 -20.59 -7.83 -45.86
N ILE A 42 -19.37 -8.14 -45.39
CA ILE A 42 -18.33 -8.81 -46.19
C ILE A 42 -18.51 -10.33 -46.06
N ASP A 43 -19.42 -10.86 -46.86
CA ASP A 43 -19.68 -12.29 -47.07
C ASP A 43 -18.36 -13.03 -47.40
N ASN A 44 -17.79 -13.82 -46.48
CA ASN A 44 -16.70 -14.76 -46.81
C ASN A 44 -16.44 -15.82 -45.71
N ASP A 45 -16.85 -17.05 -45.99
CA ASP A 45 -16.43 -18.30 -45.32
C ASP A 45 -14.89 -18.52 -45.29
N ALA A 46 -14.09 -17.62 -45.88
CA ALA A 46 -12.63 -17.63 -45.85
C ALA A 46 -12.03 -16.76 -44.72
N LEU A 47 -12.84 -15.94 -44.04
CA LEU A 47 -12.39 -15.00 -43.00
C LEU A 47 -12.19 -15.65 -41.63
N ASP A 48 -12.92 -16.74 -41.34
CA ASP A 48 -12.91 -17.42 -40.04
C ASP A 48 -11.59 -18.17 -39.75
N ASP A 49 -10.77 -18.48 -40.76
CA ASP A 49 -9.49 -19.18 -40.53
C ASP A 49 -8.27 -18.23 -40.54
N GLU A 50 -8.32 -17.10 -41.27
CA GLU A 50 -7.16 -16.20 -41.41
C GLU A 50 -7.03 -15.18 -40.27
N TYR A 51 -8.11 -14.66 -39.67
CA TYR A 51 -8.03 -13.64 -38.60
C TYR A 51 -7.97 -14.21 -37.16
N TYR A 52 -8.40 -15.46 -36.98
CA TYR A 52 -8.13 -16.20 -35.75
C TYR A 52 -6.68 -16.70 -35.70
N SER A 53 -5.95 -16.61 -36.82
CA SER A 53 -4.52 -16.91 -36.93
C SER A 53 -3.67 -15.66 -36.68
N TYR A 54 -2.44 -15.85 -36.19
CA TYR A 54 -1.50 -14.75 -35.91
C TYR A 54 -0.96 -14.14 -37.21
N ASN A 55 -1.42 -12.94 -37.57
CA ASN A 55 -0.93 -12.21 -38.75
C ASN A 55 0.05 -11.12 -38.33
N THR A 56 1.32 -11.26 -38.73
CA THR A 56 2.33 -10.23 -38.50
C THR A 56 2.21 -9.14 -39.56
N ILE A 57 2.16 -7.88 -39.14
CA ILE A 57 2.16 -6.73 -40.04
C ILE A 57 3.60 -6.29 -40.24
N SER A 58 4.02 -6.19 -41.50
CA SER A 58 5.39 -5.80 -41.85
C SER A 58 5.46 -4.53 -42.69
N ASP A 59 4.36 -4.15 -43.34
CA ASP A 59 4.26 -2.94 -44.14
C ASP A 59 2.90 -2.25 -43.92
N PHE A 60 2.86 -0.95 -44.18
CA PHE A 60 1.65 -0.16 -44.09
C PHE A 60 0.59 -0.58 -45.11
N SER A 61 0.98 -1.23 -46.21
CA SER A 61 0.05 -1.81 -47.18
C SER A 61 -0.88 -2.87 -46.55
N ASP A 62 -0.38 -3.65 -45.58
CA ASP A 62 -1.17 -4.60 -44.79
C ASP A 62 -2.21 -3.86 -43.92
N ILE A 63 -1.84 -2.71 -43.35
CA ILE A 63 -2.76 -1.84 -42.58
C ILE A 63 -3.82 -1.22 -43.49
N ASP A 64 -3.44 -0.72 -44.67
CA ASP A 64 -4.39 -0.13 -45.63
C ASP A 64 -5.42 -1.17 -46.12
N GLU A 65 -5.03 -2.45 -46.24
CA GLU A 65 -5.96 -3.55 -46.55
C GLU A 65 -6.88 -3.87 -45.36
N PHE A 66 -6.31 -3.96 -44.15
CA PHE A 66 -7.05 -4.18 -42.91
C PHE A 66 -8.11 -3.10 -42.66
N LEU A 67 -7.77 -1.81 -42.83
CA LEU A 67 -8.69 -0.69 -42.61
C LEU A 67 -9.89 -0.69 -43.55
N ARG A 68 -9.87 -1.43 -44.67
CA ARG A 68 -11.03 -1.57 -45.57
C ARG A 68 -12.06 -2.59 -45.08
N ARG A 69 -11.67 -3.44 -44.12
CA ARG A 69 -12.44 -4.60 -43.65
C ARG A 69 -13.08 -4.37 -42.28
N ILE A 70 -12.58 -3.39 -41.53
CA ILE A 70 -13.16 -3.00 -40.24
C ILE A 70 -14.32 -2.02 -40.44
N ASP A 71 -15.29 -2.06 -39.52
CA ASP A 71 -16.34 -1.05 -39.43
C ASP A 71 -15.86 0.13 -38.59
N GLU A 72 -15.56 -0.13 -37.31
CA GLU A 72 -15.06 0.88 -36.39
C GLU A 72 -14.06 0.33 -35.37
N PHE A 73 -13.23 1.23 -34.81
CA PHE A 73 -12.43 0.95 -33.63
C PHE A 73 -13.28 1.17 -32.38
N THR A 74 -13.18 0.26 -31.41
CA THR A 74 -14.01 0.26 -30.20
C THR A 74 -13.24 0.63 -28.94
N SER A 75 -11.92 0.41 -28.91
CA SER A 75 -11.08 0.85 -27.79
C SER A 75 -9.61 1.02 -28.16
N LEU A 76 -8.90 1.88 -27.42
CA LEU A 76 -7.44 1.92 -27.35
C LEU A 76 -7.01 1.55 -25.94
N THR A 77 -6.12 0.56 -25.84
CA THR A 77 -5.56 0.08 -24.58
C THR A 77 -4.04 0.00 -24.61
N ILE A 78 -3.42 0.26 -23.47
CA ILE A 78 -1.99 -0.01 -23.24
C ILE A 78 -1.92 -1.18 -22.28
N LYS A 79 -1.20 -2.23 -22.67
CA LYS A 79 -1.10 -3.49 -21.95
C LYS A 79 0.35 -3.81 -21.65
N GLY A 80 0.62 -4.44 -20.53
CA GLY A 80 1.91 -5.06 -20.24
C GLY A 80 1.67 -6.37 -19.52
N HIS A 81 2.56 -7.34 -19.70
CA HIS A 81 2.35 -8.67 -19.15
C HIS A 81 3.66 -9.32 -18.72
N GLU A 82 3.56 -10.25 -17.79
CA GLU A 82 4.60 -11.23 -17.49
C GLU A 82 3.98 -12.63 -17.45
N TYR A 83 4.67 -13.59 -18.04
CA TYR A 83 4.31 -15.00 -17.85
C TYR A 83 4.78 -15.46 -16.47
N LEU A 84 3.82 -15.87 -15.61
CA LEU A 84 4.13 -16.20 -14.21
C LEU A 84 5.05 -17.42 -14.08
N GLY A 85 5.05 -18.33 -15.07
CA GLY A 85 5.95 -19.48 -15.10
C GLY A 85 7.43 -19.12 -15.23
N TRP A 86 7.77 -17.95 -15.77
CA TRP A 86 9.17 -17.52 -15.92
C TRP A 86 9.78 -16.97 -14.63
N ARG A 87 8.94 -16.58 -13.65
CA ARG A 87 9.42 -15.98 -12.39
C ARG A 87 10.39 -16.89 -11.61
N GLU A 88 10.32 -18.22 -11.78
CA GLU A 88 11.25 -19.16 -11.14
C GLU A 88 12.69 -19.02 -11.69
N ASP A 89 12.82 -18.66 -12.97
CA ASP A 89 14.09 -18.58 -13.70
C ASP A 89 14.70 -17.16 -13.72
N LEU A 90 13.92 -16.15 -13.34
CA LEU A 90 14.37 -14.75 -13.35
C LEU A 90 15.48 -14.47 -12.33
N THR A 91 16.55 -13.81 -12.76
CA THR A 91 17.58 -13.28 -11.87
C THR A 91 17.09 -12.09 -11.06
N GLU A 92 16.25 -11.23 -11.64
CA GLU A 92 15.62 -10.08 -11.00
C GLU A 92 14.15 -10.04 -11.37
N GLY A 93 13.28 -9.81 -10.39
CA GLY A 93 11.84 -9.65 -10.63
C GLY A 93 11.53 -8.22 -11.08
N ARG A 94 10.43 -8.05 -11.82
CA ARG A 94 9.93 -6.76 -12.31
C ARG A 94 8.51 -6.53 -11.77
N SER A 95 8.17 -5.27 -11.47
CA SER A 95 6.86 -4.89 -10.93
C SER A 95 5.89 -4.43 -12.02
N ILE A 96 5.00 -5.33 -12.48
CA ILE A 96 3.97 -5.05 -13.49
C ILE A 96 2.99 -3.96 -13.03
N THR A 97 2.56 -4.01 -11.77
CA THR A 97 1.69 -2.97 -11.20
C THR A 97 2.36 -1.60 -11.21
N ASN A 98 3.66 -1.51 -10.90
CA ASN A 98 4.34 -0.22 -10.89
C ASN A 98 4.50 0.38 -12.29
N GLU A 99 4.72 -0.46 -13.30
CA GLU A 99 4.79 -0.04 -14.70
C GLU A 99 3.45 0.50 -15.19
N MET A 100 2.35 -0.16 -14.85
CA MET A 100 0.99 0.35 -15.11
C MET A 100 0.84 1.78 -14.59
N PHE A 101 1.18 2.03 -13.32
CA PHE A 101 1.08 3.36 -12.74
C PHE A 101 2.07 4.36 -13.33
N SER A 102 3.24 3.91 -13.76
CA SER A 102 4.23 4.74 -14.46
C SER A 102 3.69 5.21 -15.81
N PHE A 103 3.00 4.34 -16.56
CA PHE A 103 2.29 4.72 -17.78
C PHE A 103 1.15 5.69 -17.50
N ILE A 104 0.29 5.40 -16.51
CA ILE A 104 -0.83 6.28 -16.14
C ILE A 104 -0.31 7.68 -15.83
N LYS A 105 0.79 7.78 -15.08
CA LYS A 105 1.44 9.05 -14.78
C LYS A 105 1.91 9.80 -16.05
N ILE A 106 2.55 9.11 -16.99
CA ILE A 106 2.97 9.70 -18.27
C ILE A 106 1.76 10.19 -19.07
N ILE A 107 0.68 9.40 -19.11
CA ILE A 107 -0.57 9.72 -19.81
C ILE A 107 -1.24 10.93 -19.19
N THR A 108 -1.41 10.94 -17.86
CA THR A 108 -2.03 12.05 -17.11
C THR A 108 -1.23 13.35 -17.22
N ALA A 109 0.10 13.27 -17.37
CA ALA A 109 0.94 14.43 -17.63
C ALA A 109 0.69 15.07 -19.02
N HIS A 110 0.23 14.28 -20.00
CA HIS A 110 -0.21 14.79 -21.30
C HIS A 110 -1.61 15.42 -21.20
N GLN A 111 -2.56 14.68 -20.62
CA GLN A 111 -3.93 15.12 -20.42
C GLN A 111 -4.54 14.43 -19.19
N GLN A 112 -5.09 15.22 -18.27
CA GLN A 112 -5.45 14.75 -16.93
C GLN A 112 -6.55 13.67 -16.91
N ASP A 113 -7.49 13.74 -17.84
CA ASP A 113 -8.64 12.85 -17.99
C ASP A 113 -8.46 11.77 -19.07
N ALA A 114 -7.23 11.57 -19.55
CA ALA A 114 -6.91 10.66 -20.65
C ALA A 114 -7.14 9.16 -20.35
N VAL A 115 -7.13 8.76 -19.08
CA VAL A 115 -7.31 7.37 -18.64
C VAL A 115 -8.76 7.14 -18.24
N LEU A 116 -9.45 6.24 -18.95
CA LEU A 116 -10.84 5.84 -18.67
C LEU A 116 -10.93 4.84 -17.52
N ASP A 117 -10.14 3.77 -17.60
CA ASP A 117 -10.09 2.70 -16.61
C ASP A 117 -8.72 2.03 -16.64
N TYR A 118 -8.37 1.34 -15.55
CA TYR A 118 -7.15 0.54 -15.48
C TYR A 118 -7.20 -0.49 -14.36
N TYR A 119 -6.67 -1.67 -14.64
CA TYR A 119 -6.69 -2.81 -13.74
C TYR A 119 -5.53 -3.76 -14.03
N THR A 120 -5.27 -4.66 -13.07
CA THR A 120 -4.37 -5.80 -13.25
C THR A 120 -5.17 -7.08 -13.15
N SER A 121 -4.83 -8.10 -13.93
CA SER A 121 -5.54 -9.38 -13.91
C SER A 121 -4.61 -10.53 -14.30
N ILE A 122 -5.07 -11.76 -14.07
CA ILE A 122 -4.40 -12.95 -14.58
C ILE A 122 -5.21 -13.49 -15.74
N ASP A 123 -4.56 -13.66 -16.88
CA ASP A 123 -5.10 -14.39 -18.01
C ASP A 123 -4.49 -15.80 -18.04
N PHE A 124 -5.33 -16.82 -17.98
CA PHE A 124 -4.89 -18.22 -18.05
C PHE A 124 -4.90 -18.77 -19.49
N GLY A 125 -5.25 -17.93 -20.47
CA GLY A 125 -5.37 -18.34 -21.87
C GLY A 125 -6.30 -19.55 -22.02
N ASP A 126 -5.90 -20.49 -22.86
CA ASP A 126 -6.63 -21.76 -23.00
C ASP A 126 -6.46 -22.63 -21.74
N ALA A 127 -7.57 -22.94 -21.08
CA ALA A 127 -7.64 -23.62 -19.77
C ALA A 127 -6.93 -24.98 -19.70
N MET A 128 -6.52 -25.54 -20.85
CA MET A 128 -5.82 -26.82 -20.97
C MET A 128 -4.29 -26.67 -21.04
N CYS A 129 -3.75 -25.47 -21.23
CA CYS A 129 -2.34 -25.26 -21.59
C CYS A 129 -1.51 -24.51 -20.53
N ASP A 130 -2.07 -23.52 -19.83
CA ASP A 130 -1.27 -22.68 -18.91
C ASP A 130 -1.59 -22.89 -17.43
N LYS A 131 -0.69 -23.61 -16.75
CA LYS A 131 -0.77 -23.85 -15.30
C LYS A 131 -0.58 -22.57 -14.48
N TYR A 132 0.20 -21.61 -14.98
CA TYR A 132 0.63 -20.44 -14.22
C TYR A 132 -0.11 -19.14 -14.63
N GLY A 133 -0.54 -19.02 -15.89
CA GLY A 133 -1.15 -17.81 -16.43
C GLY A 133 -0.17 -16.65 -16.64
N SER A 134 -0.63 -15.61 -17.32
CA SER A 134 0.06 -14.34 -17.55
C SER A 134 -0.55 -13.27 -16.66
N TYR A 135 0.27 -12.63 -15.83
CA TYR A 135 -0.16 -11.48 -15.04
C TYR A 135 0.03 -10.22 -15.87
N LEU A 136 -1.04 -9.46 -16.06
CA LEU A 136 -1.06 -8.32 -16.97
C LEU A 136 -1.69 -7.09 -16.34
N PHE A 137 -1.30 -5.93 -16.85
CA PHE A 137 -2.04 -4.68 -16.66
C PHE A 137 -2.74 -4.26 -17.94
N ASN A 138 -3.82 -3.50 -17.79
CA ASN A 138 -4.54 -2.86 -18.88
C ASN A 138 -4.89 -1.42 -18.49
N ILE A 139 -4.66 -0.47 -19.41
CA ILE A 139 -4.99 0.95 -19.27
C ILE A 139 -5.82 1.36 -20.50
N GLN A 140 -7.07 1.75 -20.30
CA GLN A 140 -7.97 2.18 -21.36
C GLN A 140 -7.91 3.70 -21.56
N ILE A 141 -7.82 4.15 -22.81
CA ILE A 141 -7.62 5.56 -23.19
C ILE A 141 -8.88 6.16 -23.80
N ILE A 142 -9.16 7.43 -23.50
CA ILE A 142 -10.26 8.20 -24.09
C ILE A 142 -10.16 8.29 -25.62
N GLU A 143 -11.31 8.33 -26.30
CA GLU A 143 -11.42 8.30 -27.77
C GLU A 143 -10.71 9.49 -28.45
N GLU A 144 -10.74 10.66 -27.81
CA GLU A 144 -10.15 11.89 -28.34
C GLU A 144 -8.64 11.76 -28.61
N LEU A 145 -7.96 10.84 -27.92
CA LEU A 145 -6.53 10.63 -28.03
C LEU A 145 -6.13 9.49 -28.96
N TRP A 146 -7.07 8.67 -29.44
CA TRP A 146 -6.75 7.50 -30.26
C TRP A 146 -5.96 7.85 -31.51
N TRP A 147 -6.26 9.01 -32.08
CA TRP A 147 -5.69 9.49 -33.33
C TRP A 147 -4.86 10.76 -33.18
N ASP A 148 -4.47 11.13 -31.96
CA ASP A 148 -3.59 12.27 -31.71
C ASP A 148 -2.12 11.85 -31.82
N ILE A 149 -1.44 12.31 -32.88
CA ILE A 149 -0.03 12.04 -33.12
C ILE A 149 0.89 12.62 -32.02
N LYS A 150 0.49 13.70 -31.34
CA LYS A 150 1.28 14.25 -30.23
C LYS A 150 1.21 13.36 -29.02
N PHE A 151 0.05 12.77 -28.75
CA PHE A 151 -0.11 11.79 -27.68
C PHE A 151 0.69 10.52 -27.97
N ALA A 152 0.60 9.99 -29.20
CA ALA A 152 1.38 8.84 -29.63
C ALA A 152 2.90 9.04 -29.45
N LYS A 153 3.42 10.20 -29.88
CA LYS A 153 4.82 10.58 -29.67
C LYS A 153 5.17 10.70 -28.19
N HIS A 154 4.32 11.35 -27.41
CA HIS A 154 4.53 11.53 -25.97
C HIS A 154 4.63 10.18 -25.24
N LEU A 155 3.80 9.20 -25.59
CA LEU A 155 3.87 7.85 -25.02
C LEU A 155 5.21 7.15 -25.32
N ILE A 156 5.62 7.13 -26.59
CA ILE A 156 6.82 6.38 -27.02
C ILE A 156 8.11 7.07 -26.55
N GLU A 157 8.16 8.41 -26.59
CA GLU A 157 9.33 9.19 -26.20
C GLU A 157 9.59 9.16 -24.68
N ASN A 158 8.56 8.94 -23.85
CA ASN A 158 8.69 8.85 -22.40
C ASN A 158 8.76 7.37 -21.96
N SER A 159 9.92 6.74 -22.14
CA SER A 159 10.15 5.36 -21.68
C SER A 159 9.94 5.21 -20.17
N ILE A 160 9.25 4.16 -19.74
CA ILE A 160 9.13 3.80 -18.33
C ILE A 160 10.40 3.08 -17.84
N SER A 161 10.83 3.36 -16.61
CA SER A 161 11.88 2.56 -15.97
C SER A 161 11.24 1.38 -15.24
N THR A 162 11.65 0.16 -15.57
CA THR A 162 11.28 -1.04 -14.81
C THR A 162 11.73 -0.91 -13.36
N VAL A 163 10.82 -1.22 -12.43
CA VAL A 163 11.13 -1.33 -11.00
C VAL A 163 11.47 -2.78 -10.67
N SER A 164 12.69 -2.98 -10.17
CA SER A 164 13.14 -4.29 -9.73
C SER A 164 12.54 -4.66 -8.37
N VAL A 165 12.16 -5.93 -8.24
CA VAL A 165 11.60 -6.49 -7.00
C VAL A 165 12.75 -6.75 -6.01
N PRO A 166 12.76 -6.12 -4.82
CA PRO A 166 13.80 -6.32 -3.83
C PRO A 166 13.96 -7.79 -3.40
N ASN A 167 15.21 -8.20 -3.15
CA ASN A 167 15.58 -9.59 -2.86
C ASN A 167 14.84 -10.22 -1.66
N PHE A 168 14.37 -9.41 -0.71
CA PHE A 168 13.62 -9.93 0.45
C PHE A 168 12.19 -10.37 0.10
N TYR A 169 11.66 -10.04 -1.09
CA TYR A 169 10.40 -10.58 -1.60
C TYR A 169 10.56 -11.85 -2.45
N THR A 170 11.78 -12.15 -2.90
CA THR A 170 12.08 -13.17 -3.93
C THR A 170 11.46 -14.54 -3.64
N VAL A 171 11.44 -14.99 -2.38
CA VAL A 171 10.87 -16.30 -2.01
C VAL A 171 9.38 -16.39 -2.34
N PHE A 172 8.65 -15.28 -2.24
CA PHE A 172 7.22 -15.23 -2.57
C PHE A 172 7.02 -14.95 -4.05
N PHE A 173 7.75 -13.97 -4.59
CA PHE A 173 7.65 -13.55 -5.97
C PHE A 173 8.02 -14.67 -6.95
N ARG A 174 9.23 -15.25 -6.84
CA ARG A 174 9.69 -16.30 -7.77
C ARG A 174 8.87 -17.58 -7.71
N LYS A 175 8.30 -17.90 -6.55
CA LYS A 175 7.51 -19.12 -6.35
C LYS A 175 6.02 -18.93 -6.59
N ASN A 176 5.59 -17.75 -7.07
CA ASN A 176 4.18 -17.37 -7.20
C ASN A 176 3.38 -17.68 -5.91
N LYS A 177 4.01 -17.46 -4.76
CA LYS A 177 3.44 -17.81 -3.46
C LYS A 177 2.70 -16.61 -2.89
N LEU A 178 1.39 -16.62 -3.04
CA LEU A 178 0.48 -15.64 -2.48
C LEU A 178 0.65 -15.52 -0.96
N ILE A 179 0.56 -14.28 -0.47
CA ILE A 179 0.53 -13.96 0.95
C ILE A 179 -0.92 -13.75 1.35
N LYS A 180 -1.47 -14.76 2.04
CA LYS A 180 -2.85 -14.72 2.55
C LYS A 180 -2.98 -13.68 3.65
N ASP A 181 -4.01 -12.85 3.53
CA ASP A 181 -4.39 -11.84 4.51
C ASP A 181 -5.89 -11.91 4.82
N ASN A 182 -6.35 -11.21 5.86
CA ASN A 182 -7.74 -11.24 6.32
C ASN A 182 -8.72 -10.54 5.35
N LYS A 183 -8.22 -9.72 4.41
CA LYS A 183 -8.98 -8.95 3.44
C LYS A 183 -10.05 -8.05 4.08
N ILE A 184 -9.82 -7.63 5.32
CA ILE A 184 -10.67 -6.66 6.02
C ILE A 184 -10.23 -5.26 5.62
N VAL A 185 -11.18 -4.37 5.33
CA VAL A 185 -10.91 -2.95 5.10
C VAL A 185 -11.11 -2.20 6.41
N PRO A 186 -10.07 -2.00 7.23
CA PRO A 186 -10.20 -1.23 8.46
C PRO A 186 -10.45 0.25 8.13
N VAL A 187 -11.12 0.93 9.05
CA VAL A 187 -11.50 2.34 8.88
C VAL A 187 -11.20 3.05 10.18
N LEU A 188 -10.11 3.82 10.21
CA LEU A 188 -9.86 4.73 11.32
C LEU A 188 -10.93 5.82 11.35
N SER A 189 -11.53 6.05 12.52
CA SER A 189 -12.38 7.21 12.74
C SER A 189 -11.50 8.46 12.84
N THR A 190 -11.14 9.00 11.69
CA THR A 190 -10.32 10.20 11.61
C THR A 190 -11.19 11.44 11.64
N ASN A 191 -10.76 12.44 12.39
CA ASN A 191 -11.33 13.78 12.37
C ASN A 191 -10.28 14.75 11.80
N THR A 192 -10.73 15.86 11.21
CA THR A 192 -9.85 16.91 10.67
C THR A 192 -8.84 17.42 11.68
N LYS A 193 -9.08 17.28 12.97
CA LYS A 193 -8.17 17.72 14.04
C LYS A 193 -6.97 16.80 14.27
N VAL A 194 -7.02 15.53 13.85
CA VAL A 194 -5.98 14.52 14.09
C VAL A 194 -4.83 14.64 13.08
N ARG A 195 -4.19 15.81 13.02
CA ARG A 195 -3.22 16.15 11.97
C ARG A 195 -1.78 15.76 12.32
N ARG A 196 -1.40 15.74 13.60
CA ARG A 196 0.01 15.56 13.99
C ARG A 196 0.20 14.29 14.82
N LEU A 197 1.03 13.37 14.33
CA LEU A 197 1.35 12.13 15.04
C LEU A 197 2.12 12.37 16.34
N GLY A 198 2.78 13.53 16.46
CA GLY A 198 3.44 13.98 17.69
C GLY A 198 2.54 14.00 18.93
N TYR A 199 1.22 14.18 18.77
CA TYR A 199 0.29 14.10 19.90
C TYR A 199 0.19 12.68 20.49
N PHE A 200 0.44 11.62 19.71
CA PHE A 200 0.56 10.28 20.28
C PHE A 200 1.87 10.13 21.07
N LYS A 201 2.94 10.84 20.71
CA LYS A 201 4.16 10.91 21.54
C LYS A 201 3.88 11.59 22.88
N ILE A 202 3.05 12.63 22.89
CA ILE A 202 2.59 13.33 24.11
C ILE A 202 1.66 12.42 24.92
N LEU A 203 0.75 11.68 24.27
CA LEU A 203 -0.13 10.71 24.94
C LEU A 203 0.67 9.64 25.67
N SER A 204 1.77 9.17 25.09
CA SER A 204 2.69 8.23 25.73
C SER A 204 3.27 8.79 27.03
N LEU A 205 3.69 10.06 27.05
CA LEU A 205 4.19 10.75 28.24
C LEU A 205 3.08 10.90 29.30
N PHE A 206 1.90 11.36 28.86
CA PHE A 206 0.73 11.55 29.72
C PHE A 206 0.35 10.25 30.46
N LEU A 207 0.32 9.11 29.78
CA LEU A 207 -0.03 7.82 30.39
C LEU A 207 1.08 7.27 31.29
N ASN A 208 2.35 7.59 31.02
CA ASN A 208 3.46 7.22 31.91
C ASN A 208 3.35 7.95 33.26
N GLU A 209 2.99 9.24 33.24
CA GLU A 209 2.75 10.03 34.45
C GLU A 209 1.41 9.69 35.12
N ASN A 210 0.38 9.35 34.33
CA ASN A 210 -0.98 9.12 34.80
C ASN A 210 -1.43 7.67 34.51
N LYS A 211 -0.92 6.72 35.29
CA LYS A 211 -1.14 5.27 35.09
C LYS A 211 -2.62 4.82 35.04
N LYS A 212 -3.55 5.61 35.58
CA LYS A 212 -5.00 5.33 35.59
C LYS A 212 -5.77 6.61 35.35
N VAL A 213 -6.46 6.71 34.21
CA VAL A 213 -7.25 7.90 33.86
C VAL A 213 -8.72 7.53 33.66
N PRO A 214 -9.66 8.11 34.44
CA PRO A 214 -11.08 7.87 34.23
C PRO A 214 -11.53 8.32 32.84
N ALA A 215 -12.29 7.46 32.14
CA ALA A 215 -12.74 7.70 30.78
C ALA A 215 -13.62 8.95 30.63
N THR A 216 -14.31 9.37 31.70
CA THR A 216 -15.12 10.59 31.73
C THR A 216 -14.30 11.88 31.75
N SER A 217 -13.00 11.78 32.07
CA SER A 217 -12.12 12.95 32.28
C SER A 217 -10.90 12.97 31.37
N ILE A 218 -10.67 11.91 30.57
CA ILE A 218 -9.45 11.77 29.78
C ILE A 218 -9.29 12.91 28.77
N ASP A 219 -10.37 13.28 28.06
CA ASP A 219 -10.33 14.31 27.03
C ASP A 219 -9.82 15.64 27.60
N LYS A 220 -10.41 16.09 28.72
CA LYS A 220 -10.01 17.35 29.36
C LYS A 220 -8.63 17.26 30.01
N LYS A 221 -8.28 16.13 30.64
CA LYS A 221 -6.96 15.95 31.25
C LYS A 221 -5.84 15.94 30.21
N PHE A 222 -6.07 15.25 29.10
CA PHE A 222 -5.12 15.17 28.00
C PHE A 222 -5.00 16.50 27.26
N GLU A 223 -6.11 17.21 27.02
CA GLU A 223 -6.11 18.59 26.49
C GLU A 223 -5.21 19.49 27.32
N ASN A 224 -5.42 19.54 28.64
CA ASN A 224 -4.63 20.36 29.56
C ASN A 224 -3.15 19.95 29.56
N TYR A 225 -2.85 18.66 29.44
CA TYR A 225 -1.48 18.17 29.37
C TYR A 225 -0.77 18.63 28.08
N CYS A 226 -1.50 18.66 26.95
CA CYS A 226 -0.97 19.09 25.66
C CYS A 226 -0.59 20.57 25.60
N LEU A 227 -1.19 21.43 26.42
CA LEU A 227 -0.93 22.87 26.41
C LEU A 227 0.55 23.21 26.66
N LYS A 228 1.28 22.35 27.40
CA LYS A 228 2.72 22.49 27.66
C LYS A 228 3.59 22.42 26.39
N TYR A 229 3.07 21.81 25.32
CA TYR A 229 3.80 21.56 24.08
C TYR A 229 3.32 22.47 22.94
N LYS A 230 2.46 23.45 23.22
CA LYS A 230 1.82 24.29 22.21
C LYS A 230 2.85 25.04 21.37
N GLU A 231 3.82 25.68 22.02
CA GLU A 231 4.87 26.49 21.38
C GLU A 231 5.73 25.64 20.41
N LEU A 232 6.03 24.38 20.78
CA LEU A 232 6.81 23.46 19.92
C LEU A 232 6.12 23.15 18.58
N LEU A 233 4.79 23.16 18.54
CA LEU A 233 4.04 22.99 17.28
C LEU A 233 3.98 24.29 16.48
N GLU A 234 3.90 25.44 17.16
CA GLU A 234 3.88 26.76 16.51
C GLU A 234 5.22 27.12 15.86
N GLU A 235 6.33 26.58 16.37
CA GLU A 235 7.67 26.68 15.78
C GLU A 235 7.91 25.65 14.66
N ASN A 236 7.07 24.62 14.57
CA ASN A 236 7.21 23.57 13.56
C ASN A 236 6.87 24.08 12.15
N GLN A 237 7.43 23.44 11.12
CA GLN A 237 7.11 23.74 9.72
C GLN A 237 5.59 23.62 9.44
N PHE A 238 4.91 22.66 10.09
CA PHE A 238 3.47 22.41 9.91
C PHE A 238 2.65 22.75 11.16
N LYS A 239 2.22 24.01 11.27
CA LYS A 239 1.60 24.55 12.51
C LYS A 239 0.12 24.17 12.73
N LYS A 240 -0.48 23.37 11.84
CA LYS A 240 -1.90 23.02 11.90
C LYS A 240 -2.15 21.86 12.86
N GLY A 241 -3.36 21.79 13.43
CA GLY A 241 -3.80 20.68 14.29
C GLY A 241 -3.62 20.91 15.79
N LEU A 242 -3.42 22.16 16.22
CA LEU A 242 -3.29 22.55 17.62
C LEU A 242 -4.49 22.10 18.47
N ILE A 243 -4.19 21.37 19.56
CA ILE A 243 -5.12 21.14 20.67
C ILE A 243 -5.17 22.42 21.52
N ASN A 244 -6.34 23.07 21.55
CA ASN A 244 -6.58 24.31 22.27
C ASN A 244 -7.44 24.08 23.50
N GLU A 245 -7.28 24.90 24.54
CA GLU A 245 -8.10 24.76 25.74
C GLU A 245 -9.59 24.99 25.45
N THR A 246 -10.42 24.07 25.93
CA THR A 246 -11.88 24.14 25.88
C THR A 246 -12.50 23.81 27.23
N LYS A 247 -13.80 24.09 27.42
CA LYS A 247 -14.48 23.78 28.68
C LYS A 247 -14.56 22.27 28.97
N THR A 248 -14.64 21.45 27.93
CA THR A 248 -14.97 20.01 28.05
C THR A 248 -13.86 19.06 27.60
N GLY A 249 -12.76 19.56 27.01
CA GLY A 249 -11.73 18.70 26.43
C GLY A 249 -11.98 18.30 24.97
N ILE A 250 -12.99 18.88 24.32
CA ILE A 250 -13.46 18.47 22.98
C ILE A 250 -12.42 18.69 21.88
N SER A 251 -11.35 19.45 22.13
CA SER A 251 -10.26 19.61 21.17
C SER A 251 -9.34 18.39 21.12
N ALA A 252 -9.16 17.69 22.24
CA ALA A 252 -8.30 16.51 22.37
C ALA A 252 -9.05 15.20 22.12
N LYS A 253 -10.38 15.21 22.29
CA LYS A 253 -11.25 14.06 22.06
C LYS A 253 -10.95 13.29 20.76
N PRO A 254 -10.75 13.94 19.59
CA PRO A 254 -10.49 13.17 18.37
C PRO A 254 -9.18 12.37 18.40
N TYR A 255 -8.14 12.88 19.08
CA TYR A 255 -6.91 12.10 19.28
C TYR A 255 -7.12 10.92 20.22
N ILE A 256 -7.97 11.07 21.24
CA ILE A 256 -8.34 9.97 22.14
C ILE A 256 -9.16 8.91 21.39
N ASP A 257 -10.13 9.32 20.59
CA ASP A 257 -10.96 8.41 19.79
C ASP A 257 -10.08 7.65 18.77
N THR A 258 -9.21 8.33 18.01
CA THR A 258 -8.25 7.66 17.11
C THR A 258 -7.23 6.78 17.87
N ALA A 259 -6.80 7.16 19.07
CA ALA A 259 -5.92 6.32 19.88
C ALA A 259 -6.61 5.03 20.38
N ASN A 260 -7.94 5.03 20.53
CA ASN A 260 -8.69 3.79 20.80
C ASN A 260 -8.72 2.90 19.55
N ASP A 261 -8.99 3.48 18.38
CA ASP A 261 -9.02 2.72 17.12
C ASP A 261 -7.66 2.10 16.77
N LEU A 262 -6.55 2.78 17.11
CA LEU A 262 -5.19 2.26 16.97
C LEU A 262 -4.76 1.31 18.09
N GLU A 263 -5.67 0.98 19.01
CA GLU A 263 -5.40 0.18 20.22
C GLU A 263 -4.28 0.73 21.12
N PHE A 264 -4.04 2.05 21.05
CA PHE A 264 -3.10 2.71 21.97
C PHE A 264 -3.70 2.88 23.36
N LEU A 265 -5.03 2.98 23.43
CA LEU A 265 -5.82 3.05 24.64
C LEU A 265 -6.75 1.85 24.74
N ASN A 266 -6.83 1.26 25.93
CA ASN A 266 -7.79 0.22 26.27
C ASN A 266 -8.63 0.66 27.47
N LYS A 267 -9.95 0.50 27.36
CA LYS A 267 -10.89 0.86 28.43
C LYS A 267 -11.26 -0.37 29.25
N ILE A 268 -10.92 -0.38 30.54
CA ILE A 268 -11.30 -1.44 31.49
C ILE A 268 -11.91 -0.78 32.73
N ASN A 269 -13.11 -1.19 33.13
CA ASN A 269 -13.84 -0.65 34.29
C ASN A 269 -13.91 0.89 34.29
N ASN A 270 -14.19 1.48 33.13
CA ASN A 270 -14.27 2.93 32.90
C ASN A 270 -12.97 3.70 33.15
N ILE A 271 -11.82 3.02 33.14
CA ILE A 271 -10.47 3.58 33.24
C ILE A 271 -9.73 3.24 31.95
N TYR A 272 -9.02 4.22 31.39
CA TYR A 272 -8.11 4.01 30.28
C TYR A 272 -6.73 3.59 30.75
N TYR A 273 -6.16 2.63 30.01
CA TYR A 273 -4.82 2.11 30.16
C TYR A 273 -4.12 2.11 28.79
N SER A 274 -2.78 2.12 28.78
CA SER A 274 -2.04 1.85 27.54
C SER A 274 -2.39 0.46 27.00
N GLY A 275 -2.71 0.40 25.71
CA GLY A 275 -2.88 -0.87 25.01
C GLY A 275 -1.55 -1.58 24.76
N LYS A 276 -1.63 -2.83 24.30
CA LYS A 276 -0.45 -3.69 24.07
C LYS A 276 0.59 -3.04 23.13
N PRO A 277 0.23 -2.57 21.90
CA PRO A 277 1.22 -1.97 21.00
C PRO A 277 1.84 -0.70 21.60
N PHE A 278 1.05 0.10 22.31
CA PHE A 278 1.53 1.37 22.85
C PHE A 278 2.42 1.22 24.08
N LYS A 279 2.26 0.14 24.86
CA LYS A 279 3.23 -0.24 25.90
C LYS A 279 4.61 -0.53 25.31
N ILE A 280 4.66 -1.16 24.13
CA ILE A 280 5.92 -1.45 23.44
C ILE A 280 6.58 -0.12 23.03
N TYR A 281 5.80 0.78 22.43
CA TYR A 281 6.26 2.13 22.12
C TYR A 281 6.76 2.86 23.36
N GLN A 282 6.04 2.84 24.48
CA GLN A 282 6.46 3.48 25.73
C GLN A 282 7.81 2.99 26.25
N VAL A 283 8.07 1.67 26.17
CA VAL A 283 9.34 1.07 26.60
C VAL A 283 10.47 1.44 25.63
N LEU A 284 10.24 1.34 24.32
CA LEU A 284 11.29 1.58 23.32
C LEU A 284 11.56 3.07 23.07
N LYS A 285 10.57 3.93 23.28
CA LYS A 285 10.71 5.38 23.14
C LYS A 285 11.79 5.92 24.08
N SER A 286 11.91 5.40 25.29
CA SER A 286 12.98 5.82 26.21
C SER A 286 14.39 5.40 25.78
N GLU A 287 14.50 4.47 24.83
CA GLU A 287 15.80 4.00 24.30
C GLU A 287 16.13 4.66 22.95
N PHE A 288 15.12 4.86 22.09
CA PHE A 288 15.34 5.24 20.69
C PHE A 288 14.75 6.60 20.29
N SER A 289 14.07 7.29 21.21
CA SER A 289 13.39 8.55 20.90
C SER A 289 13.79 9.71 21.80
N ASP A 290 14.96 10.27 21.49
CA ASP A 290 15.55 11.42 22.19
C ASP A 290 15.37 12.76 21.44
N SER A 291 14.17 13.03 20.92
CA SER A 291 13.89 14.34 20.31
C SER A 291 13.34 15.33 21.36
N SER A 292 13.95 16.51 21.44
CA SER A 292 13.42 17.65 22.20
C SER A 292 12.09 18.15 21.63
N ASN A 293 11.89 18.02 20.31
CA ASN A 293 10.63 18.35 19.65
C ASN A 293 9.75 17.10 19.49
N VAL A 294 8.68 17.04 20.29
CA VAL A 294 7.70 15.93 20.25
C VAL A 294 6.94 15.82 18.93
N PHE A 295 6.93 16.86 18.09
CA PHE A 295 6.30 16.86 16.77
C PHE A 295 7.25 16.46 15.63
N GLU A 296 8.54 16.25 15.92
CA GLU A 296 9.45 15.64 14.97
C GLU A 296 9.55 14.13 15.26
N LEU A 297 9.25 13.33 14.24
CA LEU A 297 9.36 11.87 14.31
C LEU A 297 10.80 11.46 13.96
N ASN A 298 11.48 10.76 14.87
CA ASN A 298 12.77 10.10 14.59
C ASN A 298 12.55 8.76 13.86
N GLY A 299 13.63 8.00 13.66
CA GLY A 299 13.56 6.70 12.97
C GLY A 299 12.59 5.72 13.62
N PHE A 300 12.66 5.55 14.93
CA PHE A 300 11.77 4.65 15.67
C PHE A 300 10.30 5.12 15.64
N ASP A 301 10.06 6.42 15.84
CA ASP A 301 8.71 6.99 15.76
C ASP A 301 8.09 6.74 14.38
N ARG A 302 8.85 6.95 13.30
CA ARG A 302 8.38 6.79 11.93
C ARG A 302 8.00 5.34 11.65
N ILE A 303 8.87 4.37 11.92
CA ILE A 303 8.55 2.96 11.64
C ILE A 303 7.35 2.50 12.48
N PHE A 304 7.29 2.87 13.77
CA PHE A 304 6.20 2.46 14.65
C PHE A 304 4.86 3.03 14.19
N PHE A 305 4.76 4.34 14.01
CA PHE A 305 3.50 4.95 13.60
C PHE A 305 3.13 4.59 12.15
N LEU A 306 4.09 4.44 11.24
CA LEU A 306 3.80 4.00 9.87
C LEU A 306 3.21 2.59 9.87
N GLU A 307 3.77 1.65 10.64
CA GLU A 307 3.18 0.31 10.78
C GLU A 307 1.76 0.39 11.34
N CYS A 308 1.51 1.18 12.38
CA CYS A 308 0.16 1.32 12.95
C CYS A 308 -0.85 1.91 11.97
N ILE A 309 -0.46 2.93 11.19
CA ILE A 309 -1.33 3.54 10.18
C ILE A 309 -1.58 2.58 9.03
N LEU A 310 -0.54 1.97 8.46
CA LEU A 310 -0.72 1.02 7.36
C LEU A 310 -1.58 -0.16 7.79
N ARG A 311 -1.48 -0.62 9.04
CA ARG A 311 -2.27 -1.73 9.56
C ARG A 311 -3.77 -1.41 9.68
N ASN A 312 -4.09 -0.21 10.16
CA ASN A 312 -5.47 0.16 10.50
C ASN A 312 -6.15 1.05 9.45
N ASP A 313 -5.42 1.48 8.43
CA ASP A 313 -5.90 2.48 7.47
C ASP A 313 -5.34 2.29 6.06
N TYR A 314 -4.88 1.07 5.76
CA TYR A 314 -4.20 0.74 4.51
C TYR A 314 -4.94 1.29 3.29
N PHE A 315 -6.23 0.95 3.15
CA PHE A 315 -7.00 1.25 1.94
C PHE A 315 -7.08 2.75 1.65
N TYR A 316 -7.39 3.58 2.65
CA TYR A 316 -7.46 5.03 2.43
C TYR A 316 -6.07 5.65 2.25
N PHE A 317 -5.07 5.16 3.00
CA PHE A 317 -3.70 5.66 2.90
C PHE A 317 -3.06 5.34 1.54
N SER A 318 -3.20 4.11 1.06
CA SER A 318 -2.61 3.65 -0.20
C SER A 318 -3.26 4.30 -1.42
N ASN A 319 -4.59 4.44 -1.44
CA ASN A 319 -5.28 5.13 -2.54
C ASN A 319 -4.94 6.63 -2.59
N LEU A 320 -4.70 7.27 -1.44
CA LEU A 320 -4.26 8.66 -1.43
C LEU A 320 -2.81 8.79 -1.94
N LEU A 321 -1.94 7.85 -1.56
CA LEU A 321 -0.57 7.80 -2.07
C LEU A 321 -0.53 7.53 -3.58
N GLU A 322 -1.43 6.69 -4.08
CA GLU A 322 -1.64 6.40 -5.51
C GLU A 322 -1.95 7.68 -6.30
N LEU A 323 -2.89 8.51 -5.85
CA LEU A 323 -3.15 9.81 -6.50
C LEU A 323 -1.95 10.74 -6.46
N LEU A 324 -1.26 10.81 -5.33
CA LEU A 324 -0.08 11.65 -5.18
C LEU A 324 1.07 11.20 -6.09
N TYR A 325 1.17 9.90 -6.38
CA TYR A 325 2.12 9.33 -7.31
C TYR A 325 1.77 9.71 -8.77
N ILE A 326 0.52 9.53 -9.17
CA ILE A 326 0.03 9.80 -10.54
C ILE A 326 0.16 11.29 -10.87
N GLU A 327 -0.30 12.16 -9.97
CA GLU A 327 -0.35 13.61 -10.23
C GLU A 327 1.02 14.30 -10.12
N GLU A 328 2.01 13.66 -9.49
CA GLU A 328 3.30 14.20 -8.98
C GLU A 328 3.17 15.40 -8.02
N LYS A 329 2.38 16.40 -8.40
CA LYS A 329 2.15 17.67 -7.73
C LYS A 329 0.66 18.01 -7.80
N THR A 330 0.01 18.05 -6.65
CA THR A 330 -1.44 18.26 -6.59
C THR A 330 -1.86 19.19 -5.45
N THR A 331 -3.12 19.60 -5.45
CA THR A 331 -3.70 20.43 -4.39
C THR A 331 -4.73 19.65 -3.58
N TYR A 332 -4.98 20.11 -2.35
CA TYR A 332 -6.06 19.54 -1.54
C TYR A 332 -7.43 19.59 -2.26
N SER A 333 -7.73 20.67 -2.97
CA SER A 333 -9.01 20.83 -3.68
C SER A 333 -9.17 19.78 -4.78
N HIS A 334 -8.11 19.50 -5.53
CA HIS A 334 -8.13 18.45 -6.55
C HIS A 334 -8.33 17.08 -5.91
N LEU A 335 -7.58 16.75 -4.85
CA LEU A 335 -7.73 15.48 -4.13
C LEU A 335 -9.17 15.26 -3.63
N VAL A 336 -9.82 16.29 -3.06
CA VAL A 336 -11.22 16.22 -2.64
C VAL A 336 -12.16 15.91 -3.82
N HIS A 337 -11.87 16.44 -5.01
CA HIS A 337 -12.69 16.22 -6.18
C HIS A 337 -12.66 14.76 -6.68
N VAL A 338 -11.47 14.15 -6.69
CA VAL A 338 -11.28 12.83 -7.34
C VAL A 338 -11.38 11.64 -6.37
N PHE A 339 -11.05 11.83 -5.08
CA PHE A 339 -10.80 10.71 -4.17
C PHE A 339 -12.01 9.81 -3.90
N LYS A 340 -13.23 10.37 -3.77
CA LYS A 340 -14.44 9.55 -3.53
C LYS A 340 -14.67 8.54 -4.67
N ASN A 341 -14.56 9.00 -5.91
CA ASN A 341 -14.82 8.17 -7.09
C ASN A 341 -13.76 7.08 -7.24
N GLN A 342 -12.48 7.42 -7.00
CA GLN A 342 -11.41 6.44 -6.99
C GLN A 342 -11.66 5.33 -5.95
N LEU A 343 -12.02 5.68 -4.70
CA LEU A 343 -12.29 4.67 -3.66
C LEU A 343 -13.45 3.74 -4.04
N ILE A 344 -14.51 4.29 -4.65
CA ILE A 344 -15.65 3.50 -5.13
C ILE A 344 -15.19 2.53 -6.23
N ALA A 345 -14.54 3.04 -7.27
CA ALA A 345 -14.05 2.24 -8.39
C ALA A 345 -13.14 1.10 -7.92
N ARG A 346 -12.24 1.38 -6.95
CA ARG A 346 -11.34 0.34 -6.41
C ARG A 346 -12.04 -0.78 -5.68
N LEU A 347 -13.07 -0.48 -4.88
CA LEU A 347 -13.83 -1.52 -4.18
C LEU A 347 -14.73 -2.30 -5.14
N GLU A 348 -15.26 -1.65 -6.18
CA GLU A 348 -16.05 -2.30 -7.21
C GLU A 348 -15.21 -3.25 -8.07
N ASN A 349 -14.06 -2.81 -8.56
CA ASN A 349 -13.13 -3.64 -9.33
C ASN A 349 -12.65 -4.83 -8.48
N TYR A 350 -12.26 -4.59 -7.22
CA TYR A 350 -11.86 -5.66 -6.32
C TYR A 350 -12.97 -6.72 -6.16
N LYS A 351 -14.23 -6.31 -5.95
CA LYS A 351 -15.35 -7.24 -5.85
C LYS A 351 -15.61 -8.02 -7.14
N LYS A 352 -15.42 -7.39 -8.31
CA LYS A 352 -15.60 -8.03 -9.62
C LYS A 352 -14.56 -9.12 -9.82
N GLU A 353 -13.29 -8.79 -9.60
CA GLU A 353 -12.15 -9.70 -9.74
C GLU A 353 -12.19 -10.84 -8.72
N ASN A 354 -12.68 -10.56 -7.50
CA ASN A 354 -12.75 -11.52 -6.40
C ASN A 354 -14.17 -12.06 -6.17
N SER A 355 -15.01 -12.18 -7.21
CA SER A 355 -16.42 -12.58 -7.07
C SER A 355 -16.63 -13.96 -6.41
N HIS A 356 -15.60 -14.82 -6.42
CA HIS A 356 -15.60 -16.16 -5.82
C HIS A 356 -15.05 -16.20 -4.38
N GLU A 357 -14.69 -15.06 -3.79
CA GLU A 357 -14.18 -14.98 -2.40
C GLU A 357 -15.24 -15.29 -1.33
N ASP A 358 -14.77 -15.44 -0.08
CA ASP A 358 -15.67 -15.64 1.07
C ASP A 358 -16.73 -14.54 1.14
N ARG A 359 -18.00 -14.96 1.20
CA ARG A 359 -19.16 -14.06 1.29
C ARG A 359 -19.07 -13.05 2.44
N LYS A 360 -18.44 -13.41 3.57
CA LYS A 360 -18.20 -12.49 4.70
C LYS A 360 -17.26 -11.35 4.31
N ILE A 361 -16.19 -11.65 3.56
CA ILE A 361 -15.25 -10.65 3.06
C ILE A 361 -15.99 -9.71 2.09
N LEU A 362 -16.69 -10.28 1.11
CA LEU A 362 -17.44 -9.51 0.11
C LEU A 362 -18.54 -8.64 0.75
N ASN A 363 -19.24 -9.13 1.77
CA ASN A 363 -20.22 -8.34 2.53
C ASN A 363 -19.57 -7.20 3.34
N GLY A 364 -18.38 -7.43 3.89
CA GLY A 364 -17.61 -6.40 4.59
C GLY A 364 -17.24 -5.25 3.65
N ILE A 365 -16.76 -5.59 2.46
CA ILE A 365 -16.44 -4.65 1.39
C ILE A 365 -17.69 -3.89 0.93
N GLU A 366 -18.80 -4.60 0.70
CA GLU A 366 -20.08 -4.00 0.33
C GLU A 366 -20.59 -3.00 1.36
N THR A 367 -20.37 -3.28 2.65
CA THR A 367 -20.73 -2.37 3.74
C THR A 367 -19.94 -1.06 3.65
N VAL A 368 -18.62 -1.15 3.41
CA VAL A 368 -17.75 0.03 3.23
C VAL A 368 -18.13 0.81 1.98
N LEU A 369 -18.32 0.12 0.85
CA LEU A 369 -18.72 0.71 -0.43
C LEU A 369 -20.03 1.50 -0.30
N ASN A 370 -21.07 0.87 0.27
CA ASN A 370 -22.36 1.52 0.48
C ASN A 370 -22.28 2.74 1.40
N ARG A 371 -21.43 2.69 2.43
CA ARG A 371 -21.18 3.83 3.31
C ARG A 371 -20.58 5.01 2.54
N ILE A 372 -19.60 4.76 1.67
CA ILE A 372 -18.96 5.81 0.85
C ILE A 372 -19.95 6.39 -0.16
N LYS A 373 -20.72 5.54 -0.87
CA LYS A 373 -21.74 6.00 -1.82
C LYS A 373 -22.75 6.95 -1.18
N LYS A 374 -23.17 6.67 0.05
CA LYS A 374 -24.16 7.45 0.83
C LYS A 374 -23.65 8.77 1.42
N TRP A 375 -22.42 9.20 1.15
CA TRP A 375 -21.97 10.52 1.61
C TRP A 375 -22.75 11.64 0.88
N GLU A 376 -23.67 12.29 1.59
CA GLU A 376 -24.52 13.39 1.09
C GLU A 376 -23.75 14.70 0.85
N LYS A 377 -22.72 14.97 1.67
CA LYS A 377 -21.78 16.10 1.53
C LYS A 377 -20.35 15.59 1.51
N PRO A 378 -19.91 14.98 0.40
CA PRO A 378 -18.61 14.32 0.30
C PRO A 378 -17.46 15.16 0.82
N GLU A 379 -17.47 16.46 0.57
CA GLU A 379 -16.40 17.41 0.91
C GLU A 379 -16.13 17.44 2.42
N VAL A 380 -17.19 17.33 3.24
CA VAL A 380 -17.07 17.32 4.71
C VAL A 380 -16.43 16.03 5.20
N TYR A 381 -16.87 14.89 4.67
CA TYR A 381 -16.28 13.58 5.01
C TYR A 381 -14.83 13.50 4.53
N LEU A 382 -14.57 13.95 3.31
CA LEU A 382 -13.25 13.97 2.70
C LEU A 382 -12.29 14.89 3.45
N GLU A 383 -12.76 16.00 4.03
CA GLU A 383 -11.92 16.80 4.94
C GLU A 383 -11.44 16.00 6.13
N HIS A 384 -12.33 15.21 6.74
CA HIS A 384 -12.01 14.33 7.87
C HIS A 384 -11.16 13.12 7.49
N ILE A 385 -11.07 12.78 6.21
CA ILE A 385 -10.30 11.63 5.71
C ILE A 385 -8.94 12.08 5.14
N ILE A 386 -8.95 12.96 4.14
CA ILE A 386 -7.75 13.36 3.40
C ILE A 386 -6.83 14.21 4.28
N MET A 387 -7.37 15.21 4.99
CA MET A 387 -6.53 16.18 5.70
C MET A 387 -5.65 15.52 6.78
N PRO A 388 -6.15 14.64 7.67
CA PRO A 388 -5.29 13.91 8.61
C PRO A 388 -4.17 13.12 7.91
N ARG A 389 -4.52 12.36 6.87
CA ARG A 389 -3.57 11.49 6.14
C ARG A 389 -2.48 12.27 5.43
N LEU A 390 -2.81 13.40 4.80
CA LEU A 390 -1.80 14.30 4.21
C LEU A 390 -0.83 14.81 5.28
N ASN A 391 -1.33 15.19 6.46
CA ASN A 391 -0.44 15.67 7.52
C ASN A 391 0.40 14.52 8.14
N TRP A 392 -0.13 13.29 8.20
CA TRP A 392 0.66 12.12 8.59
C TRP A 392 1.75 11.82 7.56
N MET A 393 1.43 11.86 6.26
CA MET A 393 2.42 11.70 5.19
C MET A 393 3.51 12.78 5.24
N LEU A 394 3.17 14.02 5.63
CA LEU A 394 4.15 15.08 5.91
C LEU A 394 5.03 14.74 7.12
N ASP A 395 4.44 14.27 8.24
CA ASP A 395 5.18 13.82 9.43
C ASP A 395 6.13 12.65 9.10
N PHE A 396 5.72 11.76 8.21
CA PHE A 396 6.53 10.65 7.70
C PHE A 396 7.55 11.04 6.62
N ARG A 397 7.50 12.28 6.11
CA ARG A 397 8.31 12.76 4.96
C ARG A 397 8.07 12.00 3.65
N ILE A 398 6.90 11.38 3.50
CA ILE A 398 6.43 10.71 2.27
C ILE A 398 6.06 11.75 1.21
N ILE A 399 5.57 12.91 1.66
CA ILE A 399 5.29 14.07 0.81
C ILE A 399 5.94 15.33 1.37
N THR A 400 6.00 16.36 0.54
CA THR A 400 6.30 17.74 0.92
C THR A 400 5.11 18.64 0.61
N GLY A 401 4.96 19.73 1.36
CA GLY A 401 3.91 20.71 1.16
C GLY A 401 4.48 22.12 1.02
N ILE A 402 4.32 22.74 -0.15
CA ILE A 402 4.77 24.12 -0.45
C ILE A 402 3.62 24.84 -1.15
N ASN A 403 3.27 26.05 -0.71
CA ASN A 403 2.25 26.90 -1.35
C ASN A 403 0.88 26.22 -1.60
N ASN A 404 0.41 25.39 -0.65
CA ASN A 404 -0.81 24.57 -0.74
C ASN A 404 -0.77 23.44 -1.79
N GLU A 405 0.40 23.16 -2.36
CA GLU A 405 0.63 22.02 -3.24
C GLU A 405 1.39 20.93 -2.49
N PHE A 406 1.05 19.68 -2.77
CA PHE A 406 1.67 18.49 -2.22
C PHE A 406 2.47 17.80 -3.33
N LYS A 407 3.72 17.44 -3.03
CA LYS A 407 4.59 16.69 -3.93
C LYS A 407 5.12 15.44 -3.25
N ILE A 408 5.05 14.31 -3.93
CA ILE A 408 5.64 13.05 -3.43
C ILE A 408 7.18 13.15 -3.33
N THR A 409 7.76 12.59 -2.28
CA THR A 409 9.21 12.52 -2.10
C THR A 409 9.76 11.19 -2.60
N GLU A 410 11.09 11.04 -2.64
CA GLU A 410 11.74 9.75 -2.92
C GLU A 410 11.29 8.65 -1.94
N ILE A 411 11.13 8.98 -0.66
CA ILE A 411 10.60 8.05 0.35
C ILE A 411 9.18 7.60 -0.02
N GLY A 412 8.34 8.55 -0.47
CA GLY A 412 6.99 8.24 -0.91
C GLY A 412 6.94 7.40 -2.19
N LEU A 413 7.83 7.66 -3.14
CA LEU A 413 7.97 6.86 -4.36
C LEU A 413 8.34 5.41 -4.04
N LYS A 414 9.35 5.20 -3.19
CA LYS A 414 9.75 3.86 -2.73
C LYS A 414 8.65 3.13 -1.97
N LEU A 415 7.95 3.85 -1.09
CA LEU A 415 6.81 3.26 -0.39
C LEU A 415 5.74 2.80 -1.37
N PHE A 416 5.37 3.64 -2.34
CA PHE A 416 4.40 3.29 -3.37
C PHE A 416 4.85 2.10 -4.23
N GLN A 417 6.14 2.04 -4.60
CA GLN A 417 6.72 0.88 -5.30
C GLN A 417 6.53 -0.41 -4.50
N HIS A 418 6.77 -0.40 -3.18
CA HIS A 418 6.49 -1.59 -2.35
C HIS A 418 5.02 -1.97 -2.35
N LEU A 419 4.09 -1.00 -2.32
CA LEU A 419 2.66 -1.30 -2.38
C LEU A 419 2.28 -1.94 -3.73
N CYS A 420 2.90 -1.50 -4.83
CA CYS A 420 2.75 -2.14 -6.15
C CYS A 420 3.27 -3.58 -6.14
N ILE A 421 4.47 -3.80 -5.58
CA ILE A 421 5.08 -5.14 -5.46
C ILE A 421 4.21 -6.08 -4.62
N TRP A 422 3.50 -5.56 -3.60
CA TRP A 422 2.55 -6.38 -2.84
C TRP A 422 1.38 -6.85 -3.70
N ASN A 423 0.88 -6.00 -4.61
CA ASN A 423 -0.11 -6.42 -5.61
C ASN A 423 0.49 -7.49 -6.54
N ASP A 424 1.72 -7.31 -7.02
CA ASP A 424 2.36 -8.28 -7.95
C ASP A 424 2.62 -9.65 -7.31
N ILE A 425 2.97 -9.69 -6.02
CA ILE A 425 3.16 -10.95 -5.27
C ILE A 425 1.84 -11.70 -5.16
N ASN A 426 0.73 -10.98 -4.95
CA ASN A 426 -0.59 -11.57 -4.82
C ASN A 426 -1.34 -11.67 -6.16
N THR A 427 -0.80 -11.10 -7.23
CA THR A 427 -1.43 -10.97 -8.55
C THR A 427 -2.86 -10.39 -8.46
N ASP A 428 -3.12 -9.58 -7.44
CA ASP A 428 -4.43 -9.04 -7.04
C ASP A 428 -4.21 -7.75 -6.23
N LYS A 429 -5.19 -6.84 -6.27
CA LYS A 429 -5.10 -5.59 -5.52
C LYS A 429 -5.19 -5.86 -4.01
N ILE A 430 -4.19 -5.40 -3.26
CA ILE A 430 -4.20 -5.51 -1.81
C ILE A 430 -5.17 -4.49 -1.20
N ILE A 431 -6.01 -4.94 -0.26
CA ILE A 431 -6.94 -4.08 0.49
C ILE A 431 -6.73 -4.12 2.02
N SER A 432 -5.93 -5.07 2.50
CA SER A 432 -5.47 -5.24 3.89
C SER A 432 -3.96 -5.49 3.88
N SER A 433 -3.23 -5.05 4.90
CA SER A 433 -1.76 -5.10 4.88
C SER A 433 -1.12 -5.96 5.98
N ASP A 434 -1.91 -6.56 6.88
CA ASP A 434 -1.43 -7.22 8.10
C ASP A 434 -0.35 -8.25 7.79
N ALA A 435 -0.65 -9.15 6.85
CA ALA A 435 0.25 -10.24 6.51
C ALA A 435 1.55 -9.77 5.85
N PHE A 436 1.51 -8.69 5.08
CA PHE A 436 2.70 -8.10 4.47
C PHE A 436 3.54 -7.37 5.53
N LEU A 437 2.91 -6.57 6.38
CA LEU A 437 3.59 -5.85 7.47
C LEU A 437 4.27 -6.81 8.44
N ASP A 438 3.61 -7.91 8.81
CA ASP A 438 4.17 -8.92 9.70
C ASP A 438 5.45 -9.56 9.16
N ARG A 439 5.63 -9.59 7.84
CA ARG A 439 6.81 -10.17 7.19
C ARG A 439 7.86 -9.11 6.88
N PHE A 440 7.44 -7.95 6.38
CA PHE A 440 8.31 -7.04 5.64
C PHE A 440 8.39 -5.64 6.21
N MET A 441 7.64 -5.25 7.25
CA MET A 441 7.64 -3.86 7.73
C MET A 441 9.05 -3.29 7.98
N VAL A 442 9.94 -4.06 8.60
CA VAL A 442 11.33 -3.64 8.85
C VAL A 442 12.13 -3.52 7.55
N HIS A 443 11.95 -4.45 6.62
CA HIS A 443 12.64 -4.42 5.32
C HIS A 443 12.16 -3.25 4.45
N LEU A 444 10.84 -3.05 4.36
CA LEU A 444 10.21 -1.93 3.67
C LEU A 444 10.69 -0.60 4.24
N TYR A 445 10.69 -0.46 5.57
CA TYR A 445 11.13 0.78 6.21
C TYR A 445 12.61 1.07 5.92
N ASP A 446 13.47 0.07 6.08
CA ASP A 446 14.91 0.22 5.83
C ASP A 446 15.20 0.59 4.38
N ASP A 447 14.48 0.01 3.42
CA ASP A 447 14.63 0.34 1.99
C ASP A 447 14.18 1.77 1.66
N CYS A 448 13.02 2.18 2.20
CA CYS A 448 12.45 3.51 1.99
C CYS A 448 13.28 4.62 2.62
N TYR A 449 13.77 4.42 3.85
CA TYR A 449 14.38 5.49 4.66
C TYR A 449 15.91 5.44 4.69
N ASN A 450 16.52 4.26 4.51
CA ASN A 450 17.95 4.05 4.64
C ASN A 450 18.56 3.31 3.43
N ASN A 451 17.85 3.22 2.30
CA ASN A 451 18.34 2.59 1.07
C ASN A 451 18.87 1.16 1.26
N SER A 452 18.25 0.38 2.15
CA SER A 452 18.66 -0.99 2.46
C SER A 452 20.12 -1.12 2.96
N GLU A 453 20.69 -0.06 3.55
CA GLU A 453 22.08 -0.02 4.05
C GLU A 453 22.41 -1.16 5.02
N VAL A 454 21.43 -1.63 5.80
CA VAL A 454 21.63 -2.71 6.77
C VAL A 454 21.69 -4.06 6.06
N VAL A 455 22.80 -4.77 6.14
CA VAL A 455 22.91 -6.14 5.62
C VAL A 455 22.76 -7.14 6.76
N ASN A 456 21.81 -8.06 6.62
CA ASN A 456 21.58 -9.08 7.65
C ASN A 456 22.82 -9.98 7.84
N PRO A 457 23.14 -10.36 9.08
CA PRO A 457 24.14 -11.38 9.35
C PRO A 457 23.81 -12.68 8.62
N LYS A 458 24.82 -13.34 8.04
CA LYS A 458 24.67 -14.66 7.41
C LYS A 458 24.50 -15.80 8.42
N ASP A 459 24.99 -15.60 9.65
CA ASP A 459 24.90 -16.60 10.72
C ASP A 459 23.54 -16.53 11.43
N GLU A 460 22.68 -17.50 11.11
CA GLU A 460 21.35 -17.63 11.72
C GLU A 460 21.43 -17.86 13.23
N ASN A 461 22.47 -18.54 13.75
CA ASN A 461 22.62 -18.77 15.18
C ASN A 461 22.85 -17.47 15.95
N LEU A 462 23.58 -16.52 15.36
CA LEU A 462 23.76 -15.20 15.94
C LEU A 462 22.43 -14.44 16.02
N ILE A 463 21.62 -14.50 14.96
CA ILE A 463 20.28 -13.90 14.91
C ILE A 463 19.40 -14.50 16.02
N LEU A 464 19.33 -15.83 16.10
CA LEU A 464 18.54 -16.54 17.12
C LEU A 464 19.01 -16.22 18.54
N LYS A 465 20.32 -16.17 18.78
CA LYS A 465 20.89 -15.80 20.08
C LYS A 465 20.44 -14.40 20.52
N LYS A 466 20.53 -13.41 19.63
CA LYS A 466 20.11 -12.03 19.91
C LYS A 466 18.60 -11.94 20.08
N MET A 467 17.84 -12.64 19.24
CA MET A 467 16.37 -12.71 19.32
C MET A 467 15.92 -13.27 20.66
N TYR A 468 16.45 -14.42 21.08
CA TYR A 468 16.07 -15.03 22.37
C TYR A 468 16.46 -14.18 23.58
N ARG A 469 17.60 -13.46 23.52
CA ARG A 469 17.98 -12.48 24.56
C ARG A 469 16.92 -11.37 24.71
N HIS A 470 16.43 -10.82 23.61
CA HIS A 470 15.40 -9.78 23.66
C HIS A 470 14.03 -10.30 24.08
N ILE A 471 13.70 -11.55 23.72
CA ILE A 471 12.52 -12.24 24.25
C ILE A 471 12.64 -12.40 25.77
N GLU A 472 13.80 -12.82 26.30
CA GLU A 472 14.07 -12.93 27.74
C GLU A 472 13.87 -11.57 28.45
N ASN A 473 14.42 -10.48 27.90
CA ASN A 473 14.24 -9.12 28.43
C ASN A 473 12.76 -8.69 28.48
N SER A 474 11.94 -9.16 27.54
CA SER A 474 10.54 -8.76 27.44
C SER A 474 9.68 -9.22 28.63
N PHE A 475 10.07 -10.28 29.34
CA PHE A 475 9.33 -10.76 30.52
C PHE A 475 9.35 -9.75 31.67
N ASP A 476 10.48 -9.05 31.86
CA ASP A 476 10.61 -8.04 32.91
C ASP A 476 9.90 -6.73 32.54
N LEU A 477 9.84 -6.42 31.25
CA LEU A 477 9.24 -5.19 30.72
C LEU A 477 7.71 -5.27 30.64
N PHE A 478 7.17 -6.43 30.27
CA PHE A 478 5.73 -6.65 30.03
C PHE A 478 5.14 -7.68 30.99
N LYS A 479 5.34 -7.47 32.29
CA LYS A 479 4.88 -8.38 33.35
C LYS A 479 3.39 -8.68 33.25
N THR A 480 3.05 -9.97 33.27
CA THR A 480 1.68 -10.46 33.43
C THR A 480 1.45 -10.96 34.86
N LEU A 481 0.24 -11.45 35.17
CA LEU A 481 -0.05 -12.07 36.47
C LEU A 481 0.84 -13.31 36.72
N ALA A 482 1.25 -14.01 35.66
CA ALA A 482 2.22 -15.09 35.73
C ALA A 482 3.59 -14.53 35.32
N PRO A 483 4.55 -14.34 36.25
CA PRO A 483 5.81 -13.64 35.97
C PRO A 483 6.69 -14.36 34.94
N ASN A 484 6.49 -15.66 34.74
CA ASN A 484 7.16 -16.45 33.70
C ASN A 484 6.42 -16.44 32.36
N ARG A 485 5.42 -15.56 32.16
CA ARG A 485 4.65 -15.41 30.92
C ARG A 485 4.63 -13.98 30.44
N VAL A 486 4.72 -13.83 29.12
CA VAL A 486 4.54 -12.57 28.40
C VAL A 486 3.62 -12.77 27.21
N THR A 487 2.87 -11.73 26.84
CA THR A 487 2.05 -11.72 25.63
C THR A 487 2.93 -11.83 24.39
N ALA A 488 2.60 -12.73 23.46
CA ALA A 488 3.41 -12.97 22.26
C ALA A 488 3.53 -11.72 21.38
N SER A 489 2.42 -11.03 21.11
CA SER A 489 2.41 -9.78 20.34
C SER A 489 3.34 -8.71 20.91
N GLN A 490 3.41 -8.58 22.25
CA GLN A 490 4.28 -7.62 22.92
C GLN A 490 5.75 -8.01 22.82
N ALA A 491 6.07 -9.26 23.16
CA ALA A 491 7.44 -9.77 23.16
C ALA A 491 8.04 -9.78 21.76
N ALA A 492 7.29 -10.24 20.75
CA ALA A 492 7.77 -10.34 19.38
C ALA A 492 7.93 -8.97 18.71
N ASN A 493 6.98 -8.03 18.87
CA ASN A 493 7.16 -6.67 18.34
C ASN A 493 8.27 -5.90 19.05
N TYR A 494 8.40 -6.02 20.38
CA TYR A 494 9.56 -5.47 21.10
C TYR A 494 10.88 -6.01 20.54
N THR A 495 10.97 -7.34 20.39
CA THR A 495 12.16 -8.01 19.87
C THR A 495 12.47 -7.60 18.43
N LYS A 496 11.45 -7.47 17.57
CA LYS A 496 11.57 -6.99 16.19
C LYS A 496 12.29 -5.65 16.12
N TYR A 497 11.83 -4.67 16.90
CA TYR A 497 12.44 -3.34 16.92
C TYR A 497 13.82 -3.32 17.57
N GLN A 498 14.01 -4.07 18.66
CA GLN A 498 15.33 -4.21 19.30
C GLN A 498 16.38 -4.81 18.35
N LEU A 499 16.01 -5.86 17.61
CA LEU A 499 16.89 -6.46 16.62
C LEU A 499 17.29 -5.46 15.52
N TYR A 500 16.34 -4.65 15.06
CA TYR A 500 16.63 -3.67 14.02
C TYR A 500 17.52 -2.53 14.53
N PHE A 501 17.10 -1.83 15.60
CA PHE A 501 17.77 -0.61 16.06
C PHE A 501 19.06 -0.86 16.84
N ASN A 502 19.13 -1.91 17.67
CA ASN A 502 20.32 -2.18 18.49
C ASN A 502 21.29 -3.18 17.86
N ASP A 503 20.78 -4.11 17.05
CA ASP A 503 21.58 -5.21 16.53
C ASP A 503 21.79 -5.17 15.01
N SER A 504 21.18 -4.21 14.30
CA SER A 504 21.22 -4.09 12.83
C SER A 504 20.77 -5.37 12.12
N ILE A 505 19.71 -5.99 12.65
CA ILE A 505 19.12 -7.23 12.14
C ILE A 505 17.69 -6.95 11.69
N LYS A 506 17.43 -7.15 10.40
CA LYS A 506 16.11 -7.03 9.77
C LYS A 506 15.38 -8.37 9.82
N VAL A 507 14.36 -8.44 10.66
CA VAL A 507 13.43 -9.57 10.71
C VAL A 507 12.00 -9.06 10.83
N GLY A 508 11.05 -9.78 10.23
CA GLY A 508 9.62 -9.55 10.43
C GLY A 508 9.12 -10.14 11.76
N TYR A 509 7.93 -9.68 12.18
CA TYR A 509 7.18 -10.29 13.27
C TYR A 509 6.95 -11.80 13.04
N GLN A 510 6.59 -12.18 11.81
CA GLN A 510 6.31 -13.56 11.42
C GLN A 510 7.55 -14.46 11.55
N TYR A 511 8.75 -13.94 11.31
CA TYR A 511 10.00 -14.69 11.49
C TYR A 511 10.17 -15.10 12.96
N ILE A 512 9.96 -14.16 13.89
CA ILE A 512 10.09 -14.39 15.33
C ILE A 512 9.08 -15.45 15.81
N LEU A 513 7.81 -15.33 15.39
CA LEU A 513 6.80 -16.33 15.74
C LEU A 513 7.11 -17.71 15.14
N GLY A 514 7.60 -17.76 13.91
CA GLY A 514 8.05 -19.01 13.27
C GLY A 514 9.11 -19.71 14.10
N LYS A 515 10.17 -18.99 14.48
CA LYS A 515 11.27 -19.53 15.30
C LYS A 515 10.88 -19.93 16.71
N LEU A 516 9.88 -19.28 17.31
CA LEU A 516 9.33 -19.68 18.61
C LEU A 516 8.45 -20.94 18.51
N SER A 517 7.88 -21.21 17.34
CA SER A 517 7.02 -22.37 17.08
C SER A 517 7.78 -23.63 16.71
N GLU A 518 9.06 -23.53 16.33
CA GLU A 518 9.91 -24.66 15.99
C GLU A 518 10.08 -25.59 17.22
N LYS A 519 10.01 -26.91 17.01
CA LYS A 519 10.15 -27.89 18.10
C LYS A 519 11.56 -27.94 18.70
N GLU A 520 12.54 -27.49 17.93
CA GLU A 520 13.98 -27.55 18.26
C GLU A 520 14.39 -26.51 19.30
N GLN A 521 13.57 -25.47 19.53
CA GLN A 521 13.88 -24.50 20.58
C GLN A 521 13.47 -25.01 21.97
N ASP A 522 14.45 -25.05 22.88
CA ASP A 522 14.29 -25.56 24.24
C ASP A 522 14.23 -24.48 25.32
N LYS A 523 14.04 -23.23 24.93
CA LYS A 523 13.99 -22.10 25.86
C LYS A 523 12.58 -21.74 26.30
N PHE A 524 11.62 -21.75 25.38
CA PHE A 524 10.30 -21.19 25.58
C PHE A 524 9.19 -22.19 25.25
N ILE A 525 8.03 -21.99 25.85
CA ILE A 525 6.75 -22.58 25.44
C ILE A 525 5.99 -21.47 24.74
N PHE A 526 5.80 -21.61 23.43
CA PHE A 526 4.95 -20.72 22.65
C PHE A 526 3.58 -21.38 22.43
N LYS A 527 2.51 -20.64 22.72
CA LYS A 527 1.14 -21.04 22.39
C LYS A 527 0.41 -19.89 21.74
N TYR A 528 0.05 -20.07 20.47
CA TYR A 528 -0.86 -19.19 19.75
C TYR A 528 -2.32 -19.57 20.04
N GLN A 529 -3.17 -18.56 20.20
CA GLN A 529 -4.60 -18.72 20.45
C GLN A 529 -5.37 -17.98 19.36
N GLU A 530 -5.82 -18.71 18.35
CA GLU A 530 -6.49 -18.17 17.16
C GLU A 530 -7.68 -17.27 17.50
N GLN A 531 -8.46 -17.63 18.53
CA GLN A 531 -9.62 -16.86 19.00
C GLN A 531 -9.28 -15.42 19.46
N TYR A 532 -8.04 -15.15 19.86
CA TYR A 532 -7.57 -13.84 20.29
C TYR A 532 -6.61 -13.20 19.30
N GLN A 533 -6.32 -13.89 18.19
CA GLN A 533 -5.28 -13.56 17.22
C GLN A 533 -3.92 -13.22 17.87
N ASP A 534 -3.66 -13.81 19.04
CA ASP A 534 -2.48 -13.54 19.87
C ASP A 534 -2.15 -14.81 20.67
N GLY A 535 -1.05 -14.78 21.41
CA GLY A 535 -0.61 -15.91 22.22
C GLY A 535 0.16 -15.48 23.44
N TYR A 536 0.83 -16.45 24.05
CA TYR A 536 1.80 -16.17 25.09
C TYR A 536 3.08 -16.96 24.86
N ILE A 537 4.16 -16.39 25.38
CA ILE A 537 5.48 -17.03 25.49
C ILE A 537 5.70 -17.27 26.98
N GLN A 538 6.10 -18.48 27.34
CA GLN A 538 6.40 -18.86 28.71
C GLN A 538 7.82 -19.42 28.81
N ASN A 539 8.57 -19.05 29.85
CA ASN A 539 9.86 -19.68 30.12
C ASN A 539 9.68 -21.16 30.52
N LYS A 540 10.48 -22.06 29.93
CA LYS A 540 10.47 -23.50 30.28
C LYS A 540 11.08 -23.78 31.68
N LYS A 541 11.77 -22.80 32.27
CA LYS A 541 12.43 -22.90 33.59
C LYS A 541 11.75 -22.04 34.64
#